data_AF-A0A2G8ELH6-F1
#
_entry.id   AF-A0A2G8ELH6-F1
#
_cell.length_a   1.000
_cell.length_b   1.000
_cell.length_c   1.000
_cell.angle_alpha   90.00
_cell.angle_beta   90.00
_cell.angle_gamma   90.00
#
_symmetry.space_group_name_H-M   'P 1'
#
loop_
_entity.id
_entity.type
_entity.pdbx_description
1 polymer ?
#
loop_
_entity_poly.entity_id
_entity_poly.type
_entity_poly.pdbx_seq_one_letter_code
_entity_poly.pdbx_strand_id
1 'polypeptide(L)'
;MDDPVLLARVNQYLHYSVEDGNGFYTPEKGIRRGCALSPLLAGFCLRGMDTYFEAQPHLRYVRYRDDIVILTRTRWSLRRAVRALNVFLHQGDTVSIHRRPLPEERRRDLTGWEQGSTGQA
;
A
#
# COMPACT_ATOMS: atom_id res chain seq x y z
N MET A 1 11.01 -11.60 -19.58
CA MET A 1 11.41 -12.12 -18.26
C MET A 1 10.62 -13.41 -18.11
N ASP A 2 11.04 -14.47 -18.80
CA ASP A 2 10.19 -15.61 -19.16
C ASP A 2 10.95 -16.92 -18.87
N ASP A 3 11.40 -17.07 -17.62
CA ASP A 3 11.97 -18.34 -17.19
C ASP A 3 10.82 -19.27 -16.73
N PRO A 4 10.53 -20.35 -17.48
CA PRO A 4 9.45 -21.28 -17.14
C PRO A 4 9.68 -21.98 -15.80
N VAL A 5 10.93 -22.13 -15.36
CA VAL A 5 11.26 -22.75 -14.07
C VAL A 5 10.84 -21.83 -12.92
N LEU A 6 11.09 -20.53 -13.06
CA LEU A 6 10.72 -19.54 -12.05
C LEU A 6 9.20 -19.45 -11.89
N LEU A 7 8.46 -19.43 -13.00
CA LEU A 7 6.99 -19.43 -13.01
C LEU A 7 6.43 -20.70 -12.36
N ALA A 8 6.99 -21.86 -12.64
CA ALA A 8 6.57 -23.11 -12.01
C ALA A 8 6.77 -23.09 -10.48
N ARG A 9 7.83 -22.46 -9.98
CA ARG A 9 8.07 -22.32 -8.54
C ARG A 9 7.11 -21.33 -7.89
N VAL A 10 6.88 -20.17 -8.50
CA VAL A 10 5.88 -19.22 -8.01
C VAL A 10 4.48 -19.87 -7.98
N ASN A 11 4.16 -20.69 -8.97
CA ASN A 11 2.91 -21.45 -9.01
C ASN A 11 2.79 -22.45 -7.84
N GLN A 12 3.87 -23.14 -7.48
CA GLN A 12 3.89 -24.02 -6.30
C GLN A 12 3.68 -23.25 -4.99
N TYR A 13 4.20 -22.02 -4.88
CA TYR A 13 3.98 -21.17 -3.70
C TYR A 13 2.56 -20.63 -3.61
N LEU A 14 1.88 -20.42 -4.74
CA LEU A 14 0.49 -19.99 -4.81
C LEU A 14 -0.47 -21.16 -4.49
N HIS A 15 -0.19 -22.36 -5.00
CA HIS A 15 -0.99 -23.56 -4.76
C HIS A 15 -0.51 -24.37 -3.55
N TYR A 16 -0.44 -23.73 -2.39
CA TYR A 16 -0.09 -24.41 -1.14
C TYR A 16 -1.32 -25.04 -0.47
N SER A 17 -1.14 -26.22 0.10
CA SER A 17 -2.19 -26.85 0.91
C SER A 17 -2.05 -26.44 2.37
N VAL A 18 -3.17 -26.14 3.00
CA VAL A 18 -3.32 -25.95 4.44
C VAL A 18 -3.97 -27.19 5.01
N GLU A 19 -3.38 -27.72 6.07
CA GLU A 19 -3.97 -28.79 6.86
C GLU A 19 -4.71 -28.15 8.03
N ASP A 20 -6.01 -28.39 8.14
CA ASP A 20 -6.83 -27.90 9.24
C ASP A 20 -7.58 -29.06 9.89
N GLY A 21 -6.90 -29.78 10.80
CA GLY A 21 -7.42 -30.75 11.77
C GLY A 21 -8.17 -31.99 11.26
N ASN A 22 -8.76 -31.94 10.06
CA ASN A 22 -9.64 -32.95 9.49
C ASN A 22 -9.68 -32.92 7.94
N GLY A 23 -8.75 -32.22 7.28
CA GLY A 23 -8.65 -32.18 5.82
C GLY A 23 -7.56 -31.25 5.28
N PHE A 24 -7.15 -31.51 4.04
CA PHE A 24 -6.27 -30.64 3.26
C PHE A 24 -7.11 -29.79 2.30
N TYR A 25 -6.94 -28.48 2.34
CA TYR A 25 -7.53 -27.58 1.35
C TYR A 25 -6.49 -26.61 0.81
N THR A 26 -6.61 -26.27 -0.47
CA THR A 26 -5.79 -25.24 -1.11
C THR A 26 -6.61 -23.95 -1.15
N PRO A 27 -6.17 -22.86 -0.49
CA PRO A 27 -6.91 -21.59 -0.52
C PRO A 27 -7.00 -21.04 -1.95
N GLU A 28 -8.19 -20.60 -2.38
CA GLU A 28 -8.39 -19.98 -3.70
C GLU A 28 -7.80 -18.56 -3.79
N LYS A 29 -7.61 -17.90 -2.64
CA LYS A 29 -7.08 -16.53 -2.54
C LYS A 29 -6.05 -16.41 -1.41
N GLY A 30 -5.05 -15.58 -1.65
CA GLY A 30 -4.04 -15.21 -0.67
C GLY A 30 -2.81 -16.11 -0.66
N ILE A 31 -1.70 -15.56 -0.20
CA ILE A 31 -0.41 -16.27 -0.04
C ILE A 31 -0.29 -16.72 1.41
N ARG A 32 0.36 -17.86 1.66
CA ARG A 32 0.61 -18.37 3.02
C ARG A 32 1.24 -17.27 3.89
N ARG A 33 0.63 -16.99 5.05
CA ARG A 33 1.19 -16.06 6.05
C ARG A 33 2.59 -16.52 6.48
N GLY A 34 3.58 -15.63 6.39
CA GLY A 34 4.98 -15.95 6.71
C GLY A 34 5.80 -16.54 5.56
N CYS A 35 5.24 -16.65 4.35
CA CYS A 35 6.06 -16.97 3.17
C CYS A 35 7.01 -15.82 2.84
N ALA A 36 8.31 -16.10 2.74
CA ALA A 36 9.34 -15.10 2.42
C ALA A 36 9.11 -14.39 1.07
N LEU A 37 8.34 -15.01 0.17
CA LEU A 37 7.99 -14.48 -1.14
C LEU A 37 6.77 -13.54 -1.12
N SER A 38 5.99 -13.54 -0.02
CA SER A 38 4.79 -12.70 0.12
C SER A 38 5.09 -11.19 0.03
N PRO A 39 6.12 -10.63 0.71
CA PRO A 39 6.44 -9.20 0.57
C PRO A 39 6.87 -8.81 -0.86
N LEU A 40 7.56 -9.72 -1.57
CA LEU A 40 8.00 -9.50 -2.94
C LEU A 40 6.81 -9.45 -3.91
N LEU A 41 5.91 -10.43 -3.82
CA LEU A 41 4.71 -10.46 -4.65
C LEU A 41 3.79 -9.27 -4.34
N ALA A 42 3.60 -8.92 -3.06
CA ALA A 42 2.84 -7.74 -2.67
C ALA A 42 3.44 -6.46 -3.28
N GLY A 43 4.76 -6.30 -3.24
CA GLY A 43 5.44 -5.18 -3.90
C GLY A 43 5.26 -5.14 -5.42
N PHE A 44 5.23 -6.29 -6.09
CA PHE A 44 5.02 -6.35 -7.54
C PHE A 44 3.57 -6.01 -7.92
N CYS A 45 2.58 -6.59 -7.24
CA CYS A 45 1.17 -6.33 -7.50
C CYS A 45 0.79 -4.86 -7.30
N LEU A 46 1.46 -4.16 -6.36
CA LEU A 46 1.19 -2.76 -6.05
C LEU A 46 1.99 -1.76 -6.90
N ARG A 47 2.96 -2.22 -7.71
CA ARG A 47 3.85 -1.34 -8.49
C ARG A 47 3.10 -0.39 -9.43
N GLY A 48 2.02 -0.86 -10.06
CA GLY A 48 1.21 -0.02 -10.95
C GLY A 48 0.55 1.15 -10.23
N MET A 49 0.07 0.90 -9.00
CA MET A 49 -0.48 1.95 -8.12
C MET A 49 0.61 2.89 -7.63
N ASP A 50 1.77 2.36 -7.21
CA ASP A 50 2.91 3.16 -6.76
C ASP A 50 3.33 4.16 -7.84
N THR A 51 3.46 3.69 -9.09
CA THR A 51 3.86 4.50 -10.25
C THR A 51 2.87 5.64 -10.52
N TYR A 52 1.56 5.38 -10.37
CA TYR A 52 0.51 6.38 -10.54
C TYR A 52 0.55 7.49 -9.47
N PHE A 53 0.87 7.15 -8.22
CA PHE A 53 0.95 8.14 -7.14
C PHE A 53 2.28 8.89 -7.13
N GLU A 54 3.39 8.24 -7.48
CA GLU A 54 4.70 8.88 -7.65
C GLU A 54 4.71 9.92 -8.78
N ALA A 55 3.94 9.69 -9.84
CA ALA A 55 3.82 10.63 -10.96
C ALA A 55 3.06 11.94 -10.62
N GLN A 56 2.47 12.07 -9.43
CA GLN A 56 1.68 13.25 -9.06
C GLN A 56 2.53 14.30 -8.31
N PRO A 57 2.86 15.45 -8.92
CA PRO A 57 3.81 16.41 -8.36
C PRO A 57 3.31 17.14 -7.09
N HIS A 58 2.00 17.12 -6.85
CA HIS A 58 1.35 17.84 -5.74
C HIS A 58 1.04 16.95 -4.53
N LEU A 59 1.53 15.71 -4.55
CA LEU A 59 1.25 14.66 -3.59
C LEU A 59 2.57 14.05 -3.12
N ARG A 60 2.72 13.85 -1.82
CA ARG A 60 3.81 13.03 -1.27
C ARG A 60 3.24 11.66 -0.94
N TYR A 61 3.77 10.66 -1.61
CA TYR A 61 3.39 9.26 -1.45
C TYR A 61 4.51 8.50 -0.76
N VAL A 62 4.18 7.74 0.29
CA VAL A 62 5.10 6.82 0.95
C VAL A 62 4.35 5.52 1.23
N ARG A 63 4.94 4.38 0.84
CA ARG A 63 4.42 3.05 1.17
C ARG A 63 5.44 2.28 1.99
N TYR A 64 4.99 1.69 3.09
CA TYR A 64 5.77 0.77 3.90
C TYR A 64 5.02 -0.56 4.03
N ARG A 65 5.49 -1.59 3.31
CA ARG A 65 4.78 -2.87 3.17
C ARG A 65 3.33 -2.66 2.71
N ASP A 66 2.36 -2.91 3.60
CA ASP A 66 0.93 -2.79 3.37
C ASP A 66 0.35 -1.44 3.85
N ASP A 67 1.17 -0.61 4.52
CA ASP A 67 0.77 0.71 5.00
C ASP A 67 1.07 1.79 3.96
N ILE A 68 0.07 2.61 3.63
CA ILE A 68 0.18 3.70 2.65
C ILE A 68 -0.09 5.04 3.33
N VAL A 69 0.83 5.99 3.14
CA VAL A 69 0.70 7.37 3.61
C VAL A 69 0.67 8.31 2.41
N ILE A 70 -0.41 9.10 2.33
CA ILE A 70 -0.61 10.12 1.29
C ILE A 70 -0.72 11.49 1.95
N LEU A 71 0.17 12.41 1.58
CA LEU A 71 0.17 13.79 2.07
C LEU A 71 -0.08 14.76 0.91
N THR A 72 -1.01 15.69 1.10
CA THR A 72 -1.38 16.71 0.11
C THR A 72 -1.63 18.04 0.78
N ARG A 73 -1.42 19.15 0.05
CA ARG A 73 -1.64 20.50 0.59
C ARG A 73 -3.11 20.86 0.79
N THR A 74 -4.02 20.26 0.03
CA THR A 74 -5.46 20.57 0.10
C THR A 74 -6.30 19.36 0.44
N ARG A 75 -7.37 19.56 1.22
CA ARG A 75 -8.35 18.52 1.55
C ARG A 75 -8.99 17.92 0.30
N TRP A 76 -9.20 18.72 -0.75
CA TRP A 76 -9.77 18.26 -2.01
C TRP A 76 -8.85 17.33 -2.78
N SER A 77 -7.54 17.63 -2.81
CA SER A 77 -6.54 16.75 -3.41
C SER A 77 -6.47 15.42 -2.66
N LEU A 78 -6.48 15.43 -1.32
CA LEU A 78 -6.53 14.21 -0.52
C LEU A 78 -7.76 13.36 -0.84
N ARG A 79 -8.94 13.97 -0.97
CA ARG A 79 -10.17 13.25 -1.31
C ARG A 79 -10.10 12.61 -2.70
N ARG A 80 -9.46 13.27 -3.68
CA ARG A 80 -9.25 12.71 -5.01
C ARG A 80 -8.27 11.53 -4.97
N ALA A 81 -7.15 11.68 -4.26
CA ALA A 81 -6.17 10.62 -4.08
C ALA A 81 -6.75 9.39 -3.38
N VAL A 82 -7.54 9.59 -2.31
CA VAL A 82 -8.24 8.50 -1.61
C VAL A 82 -9.25 7.80 -2.52
N ARG A 83 -9.97 8.54 -3.37
CA ARG A 83 -10.87 7.92 -4.36
C ARG A 83 -10.11 7.06 -5.35
N ALA A 84 -9.02 7.57 -5.92
CA ALA A 84 -8.16 6.81 -6.82
C ALA A 84 -7.59 5.56 -6.13
N LEU A 85 -7.13 5.70 -4.89
CA LEU A 85 -6.62 4.58 -4.09
C LEU A 85 -7.67 3.48 -3.91
N ASN A 86 -8.92 3.85 -3.56
CA ASN A 86 -9.99 2.86 -3.44
C ASN A 86 -10.25 2.16 -4.78
N VAL A 87 -10.19 2.86 -5.91
CA VAL A 87 -10.37 2.23 -7.23
C VAL A 87 -9.27 1.19 -7.50
N PHE A 88 -8.01 1.51 -7.24
CA PHE A 88 -6.91 0.54 -7.38
C PHE A 88 -7.07 -0.67 -6.46
N LEU A 89 -7.48 -0.46 -5.21
CA LEU A 89 -7.66 -1.54 -4.24
C LEU A 89 -8.89 -2.41 -4.54
N HIS A 90 -9.98 -1.82 -5.04
CA HIS A 90 -11.17 -2.56 -5.48
C HIS A 90 -10.92 -3.36 -6.76
N GLN A 91 -10.10 -2.87 -7.69
CA GLN A 91 -9.70 -3.65 -8.86
C GLN A 91 -8.80 -4.84 -8.50
N GLY A 92 -8.09 -4.76 -7.37
CA GLY A 92 -7.18 -5.80 -6.90
C GLY A 92 -7.81 -6.91 -6.05
N ASP A 93 -9.11 -6.86 -5.70
CA ASP A 93 -9.88 -7.87 -4.95
C ASP A 93 -9.27 -8.42 -3.63
N THR A 94 -8.14 -7.88 -3.14
CA THR A 94 -7.26 -8.57 -2.18
C THR A 94 -7.13 -7.88 -0.82
N VAL A 95 -7.50 -6.59 -0.67
CA VAL A 95 -7.15 -5.81 0.55
C VAL A 95 -8.36 -5.11 1.18
N SER A 96 -8.64 -5.44 2.45
CA SER A 96 -9.60 -4.73 3.31
C SER A 96 -8.98 -3.45 3.90
N ILE A 97 -9.63 -2.30 3.72
CA ILE A 97 -9.09 -0.98 4.10
C ILE A 97 -9.49 -0.60 5.54
N HIS A 98 -8.52 -0.40 6.43
CA HIS A 98 -8.76 0.22 7.74
C HIS A 98 -8.38 1.71 7.70
N ARG A 99 -9.37 2.62 7.75
CA ARG A 99 -9.13 4.06 7.71
C ARG A 99 -8.84 4.59 9.11
N ARG A 100 -7.60 4.98 9.39
CA ARG A 100 -7.27 5.78 10.58
C ARG A 100 -7.15 7.26 10.18
N PRO A 101 -8.11 8.13 10.55
CA PRO A 101 -7.90 9.57 10.39
C PRO A 101 -6.70 10.02 11.25
N LEU A 102 -5.87 10.92 10.71
CA LEU A 102 -4.83 11.58 11.51
C LEU A 102 -5.49 12.24 12.74
N PRO A 103 -4.96 12.02 13.97
CA PRO A 103 -5.47 12.67 15.17
C PRO A 103 -5.52 14.19 14.97
N GLU A 104 -6.62 14.81 15.40
CA GLU A 104 -6.92 16.25 15.22
C GLU A 104 -5.74 17.14 15.67
N GLU A 105 -5.00 16.67 16.67
CA GLU A 105 -3.87 17.31 17.35
C GLU A 105 -2.69 17.61 16.40
N ARG A 106 -2.37 16.69 15.47
CA ARG A 106 -1.25 16.86 14.52
C ARG A 106 -1.55 17.79 13.33
N ARG A 107 -2.78 18.33 13.23
CA ARG A 107 -3.13 19.30 12.19
C ARG A 107 -2.61 20.71 12.47
N ARG A 108 -2.38 21.07 13.74
CA ARG A 108 -1.96 22.42 14.14
C ARG A 108 -0.44 22.63 14.02
N ASP A 109 0.36 21.57 14.14
CA ASP A 109 1.82 21.70 14.17
C ASP A 109 2.45 21.94 12.80
N LEU A 110 1.74 21.63 11.71
CA LEU A 110 2.24 21.82 10.34
C LEU A 110 2.09 23.26 9.81
N THR A 111 1.35 24.12 10.52
CA THR A 111 1.22 25.55 10.20
C THR A 111 2.19 26.44 10.99
N GLY A 112 3.04 25.86 11.84
CA GLY A 112 3.89 26.60 12.80
C GLY A 112 5.37 26.79 12.43
N TRP A 113 5.83 26.35 11.26
CA TRP A 113 7.27 26.37 10.90
C TRP A 113 7.71 27.52 9.98
N GLU A 114 6.91 28.59 9.79
CA GLU A 114 7.30 29.73 8.93
C GLU A 114 7.23 31.12 9.59
N GLN A 115 7.30 31.23 10.92
CA GLN A 115 7.52 32.55 11.56
C GLN A 115 8.58 32.46 12.66
N GLY A 116 9.84 32.71 12.27
CA GLY A 116 10.95 32.80 13.20
C GLY A 116 12.34 32.94 12.56
N SER A 117 12.56 34.00 11.77
CA SER A 117 13.87 34.69 11.71
C SER A 117 13.83 35.91 10.77
N THR A 118 13.17 36.98 11.21
CA THR A 118 13.53 38.35 10.81
C THR A 118 13.59 39.17 12.08
N GLY A 119 14.76 39.68 12.45
CA GLY A 119 14.88 40.52 13.65
C GLY A 119 16.31 40.64 14.16
N GLN A 120 17.03 41.55 13.54
CA GLN A 120 18.36 42.05 13.87
C GLN A 120 18.32 42.91 15.15
N ALA A 121 19.28 42.71 16.06
CA ALA A 121 19.86 43.70 16.98
C ALA A 121 21.16 43.14 17.56
#